data_AF-A0A945A7N8-F1
#
_entry.id   AF-A0A945A7N8-F1
#
_cell.length_a   1.000
_cell.length_b   1.000
_cell.length_c   1.000
_cell.angle_alpha   90.00
_cell.angle_beta   90.00
_cell.angle_gamma   90.00
#
_symmetry.space_group_name_H-M   'P 1'
#
loop_
_entity.id
_entity.type
_entity.pdbx_description
1 polymer ?
#
loop_
_entity_poly.entity_id
_entity_poly.type
_entity_poly.pdbx_seq_one_letter_code
_entity_poly.pdbx_strand_id
1 'polypeptide(L)'
;MNELSIKLDWQRTEAELTPGKYTNSHSIMYNDDNKVIVDAAPDWGGNIEHTNPEQALAAALSSCHMMTFLALSAKAKWPVLSFADHAIAHLGKNSKGQMSVT
;
A
#
# COMPACT_ATOMS: atom_id res chain seq x y z
N MET A 1 11.59 4.18 21.60
CA MET A 1 10.67 4.01 20.45
C MET A 1 11.36 4.63 19.27
N ASN A 2 11.45 3.90 18.16
CA ASN A 2 11.94 4.48 16.91
C ASN A 2 10.75 5.10 16.18
N GLU A 3 10.94 6.30 15.67
CA GLU A 3 9.99 6.92 14.74
C GLU A 3 10.22 6.33 13.36
N LEU A 4 9.15 5.87 12.73
CA LEU A 4 9.15 5.40 11.34
C LEU A 4 8.14 6.28 10.59
N SER A 5 8.64 7.07 9.65
CA SER A 5 7.82 8.00 8.87
C SER A 5 8.06 7.80 7.38
N ILE A 6 7.10 8.26 6.58
CA ILE A 6 7.21 8.39 5.14
C ILE A 6 7.07 9.85 4.78
N LYS A 7 7.59 10.24 3.62
CA LYS A 7 7.32 11.56 3.04
C LYS A 7 6.38 11.41 1.85
N LEU A 8 5.29 12.17 1.86
CA LEU A 8 4.33 12.24 0.78
C LEU A 8 4.39 13.62 0.14
N ASP A 9 4.61 13.65 -1.18
CA ASP A 9 4.66 14.87 -1.97
C ASP A 9 3.61 14.77 -3.09
N TRP A 10 2.54 15.56 -2.99
CA TRP A 10 1.55 15.78 -4.04
C TRP A 10 1.65 17.23 -4.52
N GLN A 11 1.56 17.43 -5.83
CA GLN A 11 1.59 18.75 -6.44
C GLN A 11 0.49 18.85 -7.50
N ARG A 12 -0.38 19.86 -7.36
CA ARG A 12 -1.40 20.18 -8.36
C ARG A 12 -0.73 20.57 -9.67
N THR A 13 -1.23 20.02 -10.77
CA THR A 13 -0.76 20.35 -12.12
C THR A 13 -1.75 21.26 -12.88
N GLU A 14 -2.97 21.33 -12.37
CA GLU A 14 -4.09 22.07 -12.92
C GLU A 14 -4.12 23.53 -12.41
N ALA A 15 -4.81 24.41 -13.14
CA ALA A 15 -4.93 25.82 -12.79
C ALA A 15 -5.72 26.05 -11.48
N GLU A 16 -6.76 25.24 -11.26
CA GLU A 16 -7.65 25.32 -10.11
C GLU A 16 -7.89 23.95 -9.51
N LEU A 17 -8.04 23.89 -8.18
CA LEU A 17 -8.40 22.64 -7.50
C LEU A 17 -9.92 22.48 -7.53
N THR A 18 -10.43 21.81 -8.57
CA THR A 18 -11.86 21.60 -8.76
C THR A 18 -12.22 20.13 -8.51
N PRO A 19 -13.31 19.82 -7.79
CA PRO A 19 -13.73 18.44 -7.55
C PRO A 19 -13.80 17.60 -8.83
N GLY A 20 -13.15 16.44 -8.80
CA GLY A 20 -13.12 15.49 -9.93
C GLY A 20 -12.30 15.93 -11.15
N LYS A 21 -11.53 17.03 -11.05
CA LYS A 21 -10.71 17.56 -12.14
C LYS A 21 -9.26 17.79 -11.73
N TYR A 22 -8.75 16.99 -10.79
CA TYR A 22 -7.35 16.96 -10.41
C TYR A 22 -6.87 15.52 -10.32
N THR A 23 -5.58 15.30 -10.58
CA THR A 23 -4.96 13.99 -10.37
C THR A 23 -4.68 13.73 -8.90
N ASN A 24 -4.91 12.48 -8.45
CA ASN A 24 -4.47 12.01 -7.14
C ASN A 24 -3.03 11.47 -7.17
N SER A 25 -2.38 11.46 -8.34
CA SER A 25 -1.03 10.95 -8.51
C SER A 25 -0.04 11.76 -7.68
N HIS A 26 0.75 11.07 -6.88
CA HIS A 26 1.74 11.64 -5.98
C HIS A 26 2.94 10.70 -5.84
N SER A 27 3.96 11.14 -5.11
CA SER A 27 5.06 10.27 -4.74
C SER A 27 5.15 10.07 -3.24
N ILE A 28 5.46 8.84 -2.85
CA ILE A 28 5.79 8.47 -1.47
C ILE A 28 7.25 8.04 -1.42
N MET A 29 8.01 8.60 -0.48
CA MET A 29 9.38 8.22 -0.16
C MET A 29 9.38 7.53 1.20
N TYR A 30 9.81 6.27 1.24
CA TYR A 30 9.95 5.48 2.46
C TYR A 30 11.31 5.70 3.13
N ASN A 31 12.33 5.97 2.33
CA ASN A 31 13.69 6.35 2.73
C ASN A 31 14.38 6.95 1.49
N ASP A 32 15.65 7.33 1.63
CA ASP A 32 16.42 8.04 0.59
C ASP A 32 16.44 7.32 -0.77
N ASP A 33 16.35 5.98 -0.78
CA ASP A 33 16.46 5.18 -2.00
C ASP A 33 15.11 4.59 -2.48
N ASN A 34 14.08 4.59 -1.62
CA ASN A 34 12.80 3.95 -1.91
C ASN A 34 11.70 4.98 -2.13
N LYS A 35 11.50 5.33 -3.40
CA LYS A 35 10.42 6.18 -3.88
C LYS A 35 9.46 5.39 -4.75
N VAL A 36 8.16 5.55 -4.49
CA VAL A 36 7.09 4.95 -5.29
C VAL A 36 6.14 6.03 -5.81
N ILE A 37 5.60 5.80 -7.01
CA ILE A 37 4.50 6.60 -7.56
C ILE A 37 3.20 5.95 -7.14
N VAL A 38 2.33 6.77 -6.55
CA VAL A 38 1.08 6.33 -5.94
C VAL A 38 -0.06 7.13 -6.54
N ASP A 39 -1.21 6.50 -6.70
CA ASP A 39 -2.44 7.14 -7.14
C ASP A 39 -3.64 6.53 -6.39
N ALA A 40 -4.84 6.99 -6.69
CA ALA A 40 -6.05 6.31 -6.28
C ALA A 40 -6.14 4.92 -6.93
N ALA A 41 -6.95 4.02 -6.36
CA ALA A 41 -7.27 2.77 -7.03
C ALA A 41 -7.96 3.04 -8.39
N PRO A 42 -7.81 2.14 -9.39
CA PRO A 42 -8.36 2.35 -10.74
C PRO A 42 -9.87 2.64 -10.77
N ASP A 43 -10.64 1.97 -9.91
CA ASP A 43 -12.09 2.18 -9.76
C ASP A 43 -12.45 3.60 -9.28
N TRP A 44 -11.47 4.33 -8.79
CA TRP A 44 -11.56 5.71 -8.30
C TRP A 44 -10.81 6.70 -9.19
N GLY A 45 -10.48 6.31 -10.41
CA GLY A 45 -9.91 7.18 -11.44
C GLY A 45 -8.39 7.36 -11.38
N GLY A 46 -7.68 6.56 -10.58
CA GLY A 46 -6.22 6.55 -10.60
C GLY A 46 -5.62 5.70 -11.73
N ASN A 47 -4.35 5.94 -12.03
CA ASN A 47 -3.63 5.19 -13.05
C ASN A 47 -3.33 3.76 -12.60
N ILE A 48 -3.68 2.76 -13.42
CA ILE A 48 -3.43 1.33 -13.15
C ILE A 48 -1.94 0.97 -13.06
N GLU A 49 -1.08 1.77 -13.69
CA GLU A 49 0.38 1.59 -13.64
C GLU A 49 0.99 2.11 -12.33
N HIS A 50 0.23 2.88 -11.54
CA HIS A 50 0.68 3.38 -10.25
C HIS A 50 0.27 2.43 -9.13
N THR A 51 1.05 2.42 -8.05
CA THR A 51 0.63 1.75 -6.81
C THR A 51 -0.53 2.51 -6.18
N ASN A 52 -1.31 1.86 -5.32
CA ASN A 52 -2.37 2.52 -4.56
C ASN A 52 -2.32 2.15 -3.06
N PRO A 53 -3.00 2.93 -2.19
CA PRO A 53 -3.01 2.67 -0.74
C PRO A 53 -3.49 1.28 -0.36
N GLU A 54 -4.48 0.73 -1.08
CA GLU A 54 -5.05 -0.60 -0.82
C GLU A 54 -4.02 -1.71 -1.05
N GLN A 55 -3.29 -1.63 -2.17
CA GLN A 55 -2.16 -2.53 -2.47
C GLN A 55 -1.04 -2.39 -1.43
N ALA A 56 -0.72 -1.15 -1.02
CA ALA A 56 0.29 -0.91 -0.01
C ALA A 56 -0.09 -1.53 1.35
N LEU A 57 -1.37 -1.47 1.72
CA LEU A 57 -1.87 -2.12 2.93
C LEU A 57 -1.77 -3.65 2.85
N ALA A 58 -2.16 -4.25 1.72
CA ALA A 58 -1.99 -5.69 1.47
C ALA A 58 -0.52 -6.11 1.58
N ALA A 59 0.38 -5.35 0.96
CA ALA A 59 1.82 -5.61 1.00
C ALA A 59 2.37 -5.54 2.43
N ALA A 60 1.96 -4.54 3.22
CA ALA A 60 2.39 -4.39 4.61
C ALA A 60 1.92 -5.58 5.48
N LEU A 61 0.67 -6.00 5.34
CA LEU A 61 0.11 -7.12 6.09
C LEU A 61 0.76 -8.46 5.71
N SER A 62 0.89 -8.73 4.40
CA SER A 62 1.57 -9.92 3.88
C SER A 62 3.01 -10.02 4.38
N SER A 63 3.75 -8.90 4.32
CA SER A 63 5.13 -8.82 4.80
C SER A 63 5.24 -9.08 6.31
N CYS A 64 4.34 -8.50 7.11
CA CYS A 64 4.31 -8.71 8.56
C CYS A 64 4.02 -10.17 8.92
N HIS A 65 3.05 -10.78 8.23
CA HIS A 65 2.72 -12.19 8.39
C HIS A 65 3.90 -13.10 8.02
N MET A 66 4.55 -12.85 6.88
CA MET A 66 5.74 -13.58 6.45
C MET A 66 6.87 -13.50 7.49
N MET A 67 7.19 -12.30 8.00
CA MET A 67 8.23 -12.13 9.02
C MET A 67 7.93 -12.95 10.28
N THR A 68 6.67 -12.99 10.71
CA THR A 68 6.23 -13.81 11.85
C THR A 68 6.37 -15.30 11.55
N PHE A 69 5.93 -15.75 10.37
CA PHE A 69 6.06 -17.14 9.92
C PHE A 69 7.52 -17.61 9.89
N LEU A 70 8.42 -16.79 9.34
CA LEU A 70 9.85 -17.10 9.27
C LEU A 70 10.48 -17.17 10.67
N ALA A 71 10.14 -16.25 11.57
CA ALA A 71 10.63 -16.25 12.95
C ALA A 71 10.23 -17.54 13.69
N LEU A 72 8.98 -17.99 13.54
CA LEU A 72 8.50 -19.24 14.13
C LEU A 72 9.14 -20.47 13.50
N SER A 73 9.27 -20.51 12.18
CA SER A 73 9.89 -21.62 11.43
C SER A 73 11.36 -21.79 11.81
N ALA A 74 12.10 -20.69 11.96
CA ALA A 74 13.48 -20.70 12.42
C ALA A 74 13.60 -21.27 13.85
N LYS A 75 12.70 -20.85 14.76
CA LYS A 75 12.64 -21.39 16.13
C LYS A 75 12.34 -22.89 16.17
N ALA A 76 11.50 -23.37 15.25
CA ALA A 76 11.17 -24.78 15.08
C ALA A 76 12.25 -25.59 14.33
N LYS A 77 13.31 -24.94 13.83
CA LYS A 77 14.35 -25.54 12.97
C LYS A 77 13.78 -26.15 11.69
N TRP A 78 12.73 -25.56 11.14
CA TRP A 78 12.18 -25.95 9.86
C TRP A 78 13.00 -25.31 8.72
N PRO A 79 13.52 -26.10 7.77
CA PRO A 79 14.38 -25.60 6.71
C PRO A 79 13.56 -24.96 5.57
N VAL A 80 12.88 -23.84 5.86
CA VAL A 80 12.13 -23.08 4.86
C VAL A 80 13.08 -22.51 3.81
N LEU A 81 12.86 -22.85 2.54
CA LEU A 81 13.68 -22.39 1.42
C LEU A 81 13.14 -21.10 0.77
N SER A 82 11.83 -20.98 0.66
CA SER A 82 11.18 -19.83 0.02
C SER A 82 9.78 -19.59 0.59
N PHE A 83 9.32 -18.36 0.46
CA PHE A 83 7.96 -17.92 0.79
C PHE A 83 7.47 -17.05 -0.37
N ALA A 84 6.27 -17.29 -0.86
CA ALA A 84 5.61 -16.47 -1.86
C ALA A 84 4.14 -16.33 -1.48
N ASP A 85 3.62 -15.12 -1.62
CA ASP A 85 2.23 -14.79 -1.30
C ASP A 85 1.64 -13.89 -2.39
N HIS A 86 0.36 -14.10 -2.68
CA HIS A 86 -0.45 -13.27 -3.56
C HIS A 86 -1.60 -12.72 -2.72
N ALA A 87 -1.28 -11.72 -1.90
CA ALA A 87 -2.28 -11.02 -1.10
C ALA A 87 -3.17 -10.15 -1.99
N ILE A 88 -4.48 -10.20 -1.74
CA ILE A 88 -5.50 -9.42 -2.45
C ILE A 88 -6.20 -8.53 -1.42
N ALA A 89 -6.23 -7.22 -1.68
CA ALA A 89 -7.06 -6.29 -0.94
C ALA A 89 -8.36 -6.02 -1.69
N HIS A 90 -9.47 -6.04 -0.97
CA HIS A 90 -10.78 -5.64 -1.48
C HIS A 90 -11.18 -4.30 -0.86
N LEU A 91 -11.46 -3.31 -1.71
CA LEU A 91 -12.03 -2.02 -1.29
C LEU A 91 -13.54 -2.04 -1.51
N GLY A 92 -14.31 -1.83 -0.45
CA GLY A 92 -15.76 -1.81 -0.55
C GLY A 92 -16.46 -1.46 0.76
N LYS A 93 -17.79 -1.49 0.75
CA LYS A 93 -18.58 -1.29 1.97
C LYS A 93 -18.63 -2.58 2.78
N ASN A 94 -18.30 -2.50 4.07
CA ASN A 94 -18.49 -3.59 5.01
C ASN A 94 -19.98 -3.80 5.37
N SER A 95 -20.27 -4.76 6.24
CA SER A 95 -21.64 -5.07 6.71
C SER A 95 -22.35 -3.91 7.43
N LYS A 96 -21.60 -2.89 7.86
CA LYS A 96 -22.12 -1.66 8.48
C LYS A 96 -22.28 -0.51 7.46
N GLY A 97 -22.05 -0.77 6.17
CA GLY A 97 -22.15 0.23 5.10
C GLY A 97 -20.97 1.21 5.04
N GLN A 98 -19.89 0.97 5.78
CA GLN A 98 -18.71 1.83 5.83
C GLN A 98 -17.65 1.35 4.83
N MET A 99 -16.97 2.27 4.15
CA MET A 99 -15.83 1.92 3.29
C MET A 99 -14.73 1.27 4.13
N SER A 100 -14.20 0.16 3.65
CA SER A 100 -13.13 -0.60 4.27
C SER A 100 -12.26 -1.26 3.21
N VAL A 101 -10.99 -1.43 3.56
CA VAL A 101 -10.09 -2.36 2.88
C VAL A 101 -10.07 -3.64 3.70
N THR A 102 -10.34 -4.78 3.06
CA THR A 102 -10.35 -6.11 3.68
C THR A 102 -9.43 -7.06 2.95
#